data_AF-A0A0C1RCA3-F1
#
_entry.id   AF-A0A0C1RCA3-F1
#
_cell.length_a   1.000
_cell.length_b   1.000
_cell.length_c   1.000
_cell.angle_alpha   90.00
_cell.angle_beta   90.00
_cell.angle_gamma   90.00
#
_symmetry.space_group_name_H-M   'P 1'
#
loop_
_entity.id
_entity.type
_entity.pdbx_description
1 polymer ?
#
loop_
_entity_poly.entity_id
_entity_poly.type
_entity_poly.pdbx_seq_one_letter_code
_entity_poly.pdbx_strand_id
1 'polypeptide(L)'
;MKKHQQILIQAIKNSGMTAREIANRVGIHESTLSKFLDGKSDLKAENYFSILNVLPESQRQIAQAQLGFSPETKLESVLPLLAHASREEQALVLRVIADCWLNNSGTSDRSSEMLAV
;
A
#
# COMPACT_ATOMS: atom_id res chain seq x y z
N MET A 1 -16.83 -9.24 -10.42
CA MET A 1 -16.37 -8.07 -9.64
C MET A 1 -14.88 -7.90 -9.84
N LYS A 2 -14.39 -6.66 -9.91
CA LYS A 2 -12.95 -6.37 -10.07
C LYS A 2 -12.21 -6.62 -8.75
N LYS A 3 -10.93 -7.00 -8.82
CA LYS A 3 -10.10 -7.33 -7.63
C LYS A 3 -10.08 -6.20 -6.59
N HIS A 4 -9.87 -4.95 -7.01
CA HIS A 4 -9.83 -3.79 -6.11
C HIS A 4 -11.15 -3.54 -5.38
N GLN A 5 -12.28 -3.82 -6.02
CA GLN A 5 -13.60 -3.70 -5.42
C GLN A 5 -13.76 -4.72 -4.28
N GLN A 6 -13.36 -5.97 -4.51
CA GLN A 6 -13.40 -7.01 -3.48
C GLN A 6 -12.54 -6.65 -2.27
N ILE A 7 -11.33 -6.10 -2.50
CA ILE A 7 -10.43 -5.67 -1.43
C ILE A 7 -11.11 -4.62 -0.54
N LEU A 8 -11.68 -3.57 -1.13
CA LEU A 8 -12.32 -2.50 -0.36
C LEU A 8 -13.59 -2.99 0.36
N ILE A 9 -14.41 -3.82 -0.30
CA ILE A 9 -15.61 -4.38 0.32
C ILE A 9 -15.24 -5.23 1.55
N GLN A 10 -14.19 -6.05 1.45
CA GLN A 10 -13.73 -6.85 2.59
C GLN A 10 -13.19 -5.97 3.72
N ALA A 11 -12.42 -4.94 3.40
CA ALA A 11 -11.91 -3.99 4.39
C ALA A 11 -13.06 -3.27 5.13
N ILE A 12 -14.11 -2.87 4.41
CA ILE A 12 -15.31 -2.27 5.01
C ILE A 12 -16.02 -3.28 5.93
N LYS A 13 -16.27 -4.50 5.47
CA LYS A 13 -16.94 -5.54 6.28
C LYS A 13 -16.17 -5.86 7.56
N ASN A 14 -14.85 -5.93 7.47
CA ASN A 14 -13.97 -6.23 8.60
C ASN A 14 -13.73 -5.03 9.53
N SER A 15 -14.07 -3.80 9.10
CA SER A 15 -13.95 -2.59 9.93
C SER A 15 -15.00 -2.49 11.02
N GLY A 16 -16.12 -3.22 10.89
CA GLY A 16 -17.28 -3.07 11.76
C GLY A 16 -18.05 -1.75 11.58
N MET A 17 -17.62 -0.88 10.67
CA MET A 17 -18.30 0.38 10.37
C MET A 17 -19.53 0.14 9.48
N THR A 18 -20.59 0.88 9.76
CA THR A 18 -21.80 0.87 8.92
C THR A 18 -21.60 1.69 7.64
N ALA A 19 -22.37 1.37 6.60
CA ALA A 19 -22.37 2.15 5.36
C ALA A 19 -22.70 3.63 5.62
N ARG A 20 -23.68 3.89 6.50
CA ARG A 20 -24.06 5.25 6.91
C ARG A 20 -22.90 6.02 7.55
N GLU A 21 -22.16 5.42 8.47
CA GLU A 21 -21.02 6.08 9.13
C GLU A 21 -19.92 6.45 8.14
N ILE A 22 -19.57 5.51 7.25
CA ILE A 22 -18.55 5.75 6.22
C ILE A 22 -19.02 6.84 5.26
N ALA A 23 -20.27 6.76 4.79
CA ALA A 23 -20.85 7.73 3.86
C ALA A 23 -20.83 9.15 4.44
N ASN A 24 -21.23 9.29 5.72
CA ASN A 24 -21.20 10.57 6.43
C ASN A 24 -19.78 11.14 6.59
N ARG A 25 -18.78 10.30 6.92
CA ARG A 25 -17.39 10.75 7.05
C ARG A 25 -16.77 11.20 5.73
N VAL A 26 -17.14 10.54 4.64
CA VAL A 26 -16.60 10.81 3.30
C VAL A 26 -17.38 11.91 2.58
N GLY A 27 -18.62 12.20 2.99
CA GLY A 27 -19.49 13.16 2.32
C GLY A 27 -20.15 12.61 1.05
N ILE A 28 -20.37 11.29 0.98
CA ILE A 28 -21.09 10.65 -0.13
C ILE A 28 -22.49 10.23 0.30
N HIS A 29 -23.40 10.09 -0.66
CA HIS A 29 -24.73 9.56 -0.39
C HIS A 29 -24.66 8.08 -0.02
N GLU A 30 -25.38 7.65 1.02
CA GLU A 30 -25.39 6.26 1.50
C GLU A 30 -25.73 5.26 0.39
N SER A 31 -26.70 5.61 -0.46
CA SER A 31 -27.10 4.78 -1.61
C SER A 31 -25.98 4.53 -2.62
N THR A 32 -24.99 5.42 -2.73
CA THR A 32 -23.79 5.22 -3.57
C THR A 32 -22.93 4.10 -2.99
N LEU A 33 -22.72 4.13 -1.67
CA LEU A 33 -21.95 3.10 -0.98
C LEU A 33 -22.68 1.76 -0.96
N SER A 34 -24.01 1.75 -0.73
CA SER A 34 -24.81 0.52 -0.77
C SER A 34 -24.75 -0.17 -2.13
N LYS A 35 -24.88 0.58 -3.24
CA LYS A 35 -24.76 0.02 -4.58
C LYS A 35 -23.36 -0.53 -4.87
N PHE A 36 -22.33 0.10 -4.32
CA PHE A 36 -20.96 -0.42 -4.40
C PHE A 36 -20.77 -1.73 -3.63
N LEU A 37 -21.28 -1.80 -2.39
CA LEU A 37 -21.23 -2.99 -1.54
C LEU A 37 -21.99 -4.17 -2.15
N ASP A 38 -23.10 -3.90 -2.83
CA ASP A 38 -23.90 -4.89 -3.57
C ASP A 38 -23.26 -5.30 -4.92
N GLY A 39 -22.18 -4.65 -5.34
CA GLY A 39 -21.56 -4.90 -6.64
C GLY A 39 -22.33 -4.34 -7.85
N LYS A 40 -23.38 -3.54 -7.61
CA LYS A 40 -24.26 -2.96 -8.65
C LYS A 40 -23.62 -1.76 -9.37
N SER A 41 -22.70 -1.06 -8.72
CA SER A 41 -21.97 0.06 -9.31
C SER A 41 -20.53 0.12 -8.80
N ASP A 42 -19.63 0.64 -9.63
CA ASP A 42 -18.27 0.95 -9.21
C ASP A 42 -18.20 2.35 -8.58
N LEU A 43 -17.12 2.64 -7.86
CA LEU A 43 -16.85 3.97 -7.32
C LEU A 43 -15.91 4.75 -8.23
N LYS A 44 -16.07 6.09 -8.24
CA LYS A 44 -15.01 6.96 -8.73
C LYS A 44 -13.76 6.77 -7.87
N ALA A 45 -12.58 6.89 -8.47
CA ALA A 45 -11.30 6.72 -7.78
C ALA A 45 -11.21 7.61 -6.51
N GLU A 46 -11.64 8.87 -6.61
CA GLU A 46 -11.70 9.80 -5.48
C GLU A 46 -12.51 9.24 -4.29
N ASN A 47 -13.72 8.73 -4.54
CA ASN A 47 -14.57 8.15 -3.50
C ASN A 47 -13.96 6.85 -2.94
N TYR A 48 -13.35 6.04 -3.80
CA TYR A 48 -12.68 4.80 -3.40
C TYR A 48 -11.59 5.09 -2.36
N PHE A 49 -10.67 6.02 -2.67
CA PHE A 49 -9.59 6.37 -1.77
C PHE A 49 -10.07 7.11 -0.51
N SER A 50 -11.10 7.95 -0.64
CA SER A 50 -11.68 8.63 0.51
C SER A 50 -12.31 7.63 1.49
N ILE A 51 -13.01 6.61 1.00
CA ILE A 51 -13.53 5.52 1.83
C ILE A 51 -12.38 4.74 2.48
N LEU A 52 -11.36 4.35 1.70
CA LEU A 52 -10.21 3.63 2.22
C LEU A 52 -9.50 4.40 3.36
N ASN A 53 -9.42 5.73 3.26
CA ASN A 53 -8.75 6.56 4.25
C ASN A 53 -9.51 6.69 5.58
N VAL A 54 -10.85 6.62 5.56
CA VAL A 54 -11.67 6.70 6.79
C VAL A 54 -11.80 5.38 7.55
N LEU A 55 -11.34 4.27 6.96
CA LEU A 55 -11.31 2.97 7.63
C LEU A 55 -10.30 2.96 8.79
N PRO A 56 -10.50 2.10 9.81
CA PRO A 56 -9.51 1.86 10.85
C PRO A 56 -8.16 1.48 10.23
N GLU A 57 -7.09 1.93 10.87
CA GLU A 57 -5.73 1.77 10.35
C GLU A 57 -5.38 0.31 10.03
N SER A 58 -5.77 -0.63 10.89
CA SER A 58 -5.54 -2.07 10.67
C SER A 58 -6.16 -2.57 9.36
N GLN A 59 -7.40 -2.17 9.05
CA GLN A 59 -8.07 -2.58 7.81
C GLN A 59 -7.53 -1.83 6.59
N ARG A 60 -7.21 -0.55 6.76
CA ARG A 60 -6.62 0.27 5.69
C ARG A 60 -5.27 -0.28 5.24
N GLN A 61 -4.39 -0.65 6.17
CA GLN A 61 -3.08 -1.22 5.88
C GLN A 61 -3.19 -2.56 5.14
N ILE A 62 -4.09 -3.45 5.57
CA ILE A 62 -4.32 -4.74 4.88
C ILE A 62 -4.81 -4.51 3.44
N ALA A 63 -5.77 -3.60 3.26
CA ALA A 63 -6.29 -3.28 1.93
C ALA A 63 -5.22 -2.66 1.03
N GLN A 64 -4.39 -1.75 1.57
CA GLN A 64 -3.27 -1.13 0.89
C GLN A 64 -2.25 -2.18 0.42
N ALA A 65 -1.83 -3.10 1.30
CA ALA A 65 -0.92 -4.18 0.95
C ALA A 65 -1.48 -5.07 -0.18
N GLN A 66 -2.77 -5.43 -0.13
CA GLN A 66 -3.43 -6.23 -1.16
C GLN A 66 -3.55 -5.50 -2.52
N LEU A 67 -3.62 -4.17 -2.49
CA LEU A 67 -3.61 -3.30 -3.66
C LEU A 67 -2.19 -3.08 -4.22
N GLY A 68 -1.14 -3.58 -3.55
CA GLY A 68 0.24 -3.37 -3.94
C GLY A 68 0.83 -2.04 -3.44
N PHE A 69 0.12 -1.31 -2.57
CA PHE A 69 0.74 -0.28 -1.76
C PHE A 69 1.57 -1.01 -0.69
N SER A 70 2.86 -1.19 -0.96
CA SER A 70 3.79 -1.53 0.11
C SER A 70 3.69 -0.40 1.14
N PRO A 71 3.57 -0.69 2.45
CA PRO A 71 3.90 0.32 3.44
C PRO A 71 5.37 0.61 3.20
N GLU A 72 5.65 1.65 2.42
CA GLU A 72 6.96 2.25 2.42
C GLU A 72 7.15 2.63 3.89
N THR A 73 7.95 1.84 4.62
CA THR A 73 8.73 2.39 5.71
C THR A 73 9.50 3.51 5.05
N LYS A 74 8.89 4.69 5.06
CA LYS A 74 9.52 5.95 4.73
C LYS A 74 10.88 5.89 5.37
N LEU A 75 11.94 5.99 4.57
CA LEU A 75 13.32 5.90 5.04
C LEU A 75 13.54 6.86 6.23
N GLU A 76 12.80 7.97 6.22
CA GLU A 76 12.67 8.98 7.27
C GLU A 76 12.32 8.41 8.64
N SER A 77 11.60 7.30 8.73
CA SER A 77 11.26 6.64 10.00
C SER A 77 12.42 5.84 10.60
N VAL A 78 13.42 5.49 9.80
CA VAL A 78 14.61 4.72 10.22
C VAL A 78 15.77 5.65 10.60
N LEU A 79 15.78 6.90 10.12
CA LEU A 79 16.83 7.89 10.40
C LEU A 79 17.04 8.15 11.91
N PRO A 80 15.99 8.33 12.74
CA PRO A 80 16.19 8.56 14.17
C PRO A 80 16.79 7.33 14.87
N LEU A 81 16.47 6.12 14.42
CA LEU A 81 17.02 4.88 14.98
C LEU A 81 18.51 4.75 14.67
N LEU A 82 18.91 5.04 13.43
CA LEU A 82 20.31 5.04 13.02
C LEU A 82 21.12 6.10 13.76
N ALA A 83 20.55 7.28 13.99
CA ALA A 83 21.23 8.37 14.69
C ALA A 83 21.61 8.04 16.15
N HIS A 84 20.84 7.15 16.80
CA HIS A 84 21.09 6.72 18.18
C HIS A 84 21.79 5.36 18.28
N ALA A 85 21.97 4.66 17.15
CA ALA A 85 22.67 3.38 17.11
C ALA A 85 24.18 3.54 17.36
N SER A 86 24.82 2.48 17.83
CA SER A 86 26.28 2.44 17.99
C SER A 86 27.00 2.53 16.65
N ARG A 87 28.30 2.89 16.66
CA ARG A 87 29.11 2.93 15.43
C ARG A 87 29.17 1.57 14.72
N GLU A 88 29.14 0.48 15.49
CA GLU A 88 29.16 -0.89 14.98
C GLU A 88 27.88 -1.24 14.22
N GLU A 89 26.72 -0.88 14.79
CA GLU A 89 25.42 -1.06 14.15
C GLU A 89 25.25 -0.17 12.91
N GLN A 90 25.71 1.08 12.97
CA GLN A 90 25.74 1.97 11.81
C GLN A 90 26.61 1.41 10.69
N ALA A 91 27.80 0.87 11.01
CA ALA A 91 28.69 0.25 10.04
C ALA A 91 28.08 -1.00 9.40
N LEU A 92 27.35 -1.80 10.18
CA LEU A 92 26.62 -2.96 9.66
C LEU A 92 25.56 -2.54 8.64
N VAL A 93 24.78 -1.51 8.94
CA VAL A 93 23.77 -0.98 8.02
C VAL A 93 24.41 -0.48 6.73
N LEU A 94 25.50 0.28 6.82
CA LEU A 94 26.24 0.75 5.65
C LEU A 94 26.76 -0.40 4.78
N ARG A 95 27.26 -1.48 5.41
CA ARG A 95 27.71 -2.67 4.69
C ARG A 95 26.57 -3.34 3.94
N VAL A 96 25.43 -3.56 4.60
CA VAL A 96 24.26 -4.18 3.95
C VAL A 96 23.80 -3.35 2.76
N ILE A 97 23.76 -2.01 2.88
CA ILE A 97 23.42 -1.11 1.77
C ILE A 97 24.42 -1.26 0.61
N ALA A 98 25.72 -1.28 0.91
CA ALA A 98 26.75 -1.47 -0.10
C ALA A 98 26.64 -2.84 -0.81
N ASP A 99 26.40 -3.91 -0.06
CA ASP A 99 26.19 -5.26 -0.61
C ASP A 99 24.95 -5.29 -1.52
N CYS A 100 23.85 -4.63 -1.14
CA CYS A 100 22.67 -4.51 -1.98
C CYS A 100 22.96 -3.76 -3.29
N TRP A 101 23.73 -2.68 -3.26
CA TRP A 101 24.10 -1.93 -4.48
C TRP A 101 24.97 -2.75 -5.42
N LEU A 102 25.98 -3.45 -4.90
CA LEU A 102 26.83 -4.32 -5.71
C LEU A 102 26.02 -5.43 -6.37
N ASN A 103 25.12 -6.08 -5.62
CA ASN A 103 24.31 -7.18 -6.14
C ASN A 103 23.20 -6.73 -7.11
N ASN A 104 22.68 -5.51 -6.97
CA ASN A 104 21.69 -4.95 -7.90
C ASN A 104 22.30 -4.39 -9.19
N SER A 105 23.61 -4.16 -9.23
CA SER A 105 24.31 -3.63 -10.42
C SER A 105 24.60 -4.69 -11.50
N GLY A 106 24.38 -5.98 -11.22
CA GLY A 106 24.68 -7.09 -12.14
C GLY A 106 23.55 -7.54 -13.08
N THR A 107 22.37 -6.90 -13.06
CA THR A 107 21.21 -7.34 -13.87
C THR A 107 20.95 -6.49 -15.11
N SER A 108 21.77 -5.46 -15.40
CA SER A 108 21.51 -4.54 -16.51
C SER A 108 22.26 -4.82 -17.82
N ASP A 109 23.07 -5.89 -17.95
CA ASP A 109 23.98 -6.00 -19.11
C ASP A 109 24.14 -7.42 -19.72
N ARG A 110 23.05 -8.18 -19.88
CA ARG A 110 23.08 -9.49 -20.59
C ARG A 110 21.94 -9.76 -21.57
N SER A 111 21.17 -8.75 -21.97
CA SER A 111 20.04 -8.96 -22.90
C SER A 111 20.27 -8.47 -24.33
N SER A 112 21.46 -7.96 -24.67
CA SER A 112 21.73 -7.38 -26.01
C SER A 112 22.69 -8.17 -26.90
N GLU A 113 23.29 -9.28 -26.44
CA GLU A 113 24.30 -10.04 -27.24
C GLU A 113 23.82 -11.37 -27.81
N MET A 114 22.51 -11.68 -27.80
CA MET A 114 22.03 -12.99 -28.24
C MET A 114 20.97 -12.98 -29.36
N LEU A 115 21.10 -12.05 -30.32
CA LEU A 115 20.28 -12.04 -31.55
C LEU A 115 21.07 -11.69 -32.84
N ALA A 116 22.37 -11.99 -32.91
CA ALA A 116 23.13 -11.88 -34.15
C ALA A 116 24.04 -13.10 -34.37
N VAL A 117 23.44 -14.26 -34.64
CA VAL A 117 24.05 -15.34 -35.43
C VAL A 117 22.98 -15.96 -36.31
#